data_AF-A0A536CWZ2-F1
#
_entry.id   AF-A0A536CWZ2-F1
#
_cell.length_a   1.000
_cell.length_b   1.000
_cell.length_c   1.000
_cell.angle_alpha   90.00
_cell.angle_beta   90.00
_cell.angle_gamma   90.00
#
_symmetry.space_group_name_H-M   'P 1'
#
loop_
_entity.id
_entity.type
_entity.pdbx_description
1 polymer ?
#
loop_
_entity_poly.entity_id
_entity_poly.type
_entity_poly.pdbx_seq_one_letter_code
_entity_poly.pdbx_strand_id
1 'polypeptide(L)'
;MPAPIDLPRHPVFFGHPLHAILSDLPAALIPVALVSETARMLRPSSRTRFLSDAASIAALTAGLAAAAAGWLDWLTMPTEHPAQKPATLHGLINSGAVLSTFGAVMKPSRRIAWLGLATACVAVGGWIGGDLVFRLGWRVRPAEEAELVETKLREAGLGVYFDTARAEVDEFERSRTFTG
;
A
#
# COMPACT_ATOMS: atom_id res chain seq x y z
N MET A 1 -29.87 19.65 -4.52
CA MET A 1 -29.03 18.49 -4.15
C MET A 1 -27.81 18.52 -5.06
N PRO A 2 -26.58 18.67 -4.56
CA PRO A 2 -25.40 18.47 -5.40
C PRO A 2 -25.46 17.04 -5.98
N ALA A 3 -25.04 16.87 -7.24
CA ALA A 3 -24.96 15.56 -7.86
C ALA A 3 -24.06 14.64 -7.00
N PRO A 4 -24.40 13.35 -6.83
CA PRO A 4 -23.50 12.42 -6.16
C PRO A 4 -22.16 12.42 -6.89
N ILE A 5 -21.07 12.69 -6.17
CA ILE A 5 -19.72 12.60 -6.71
C ILE A 5 -19.51 11.15 -7.08
N ASP A 6 -19.24 10.89 -8.35
CA ASP A 6 -18.92 9.55 -8.83
C ASP A 6 -17.52 9.18 -8.34
N LEU A 7 -17.46 8.44 -7.23
CA LEU A 7 -16.20 7.97 -6.67
C LEU A 7 -15.61 6.88 -7.58
N PRO A 8 -14.28 6.83 -7.74
CA PRO A 8 -13.64 5.73 -8.46
C PRO A 8 -14.01 4.38 -7.80
N ARG A 9 -14.13 3.33 -8.61
CA ARG A 9 -14.32 1.96 -8.10
C ARG A 9 -13.19 1.60 -7.13
N HIS A 10 -13.50 0.76 -6.14
CA HIS A 10 -12.48 0.28 -5.21
C HIS A 10 -11.38 -0.46 -5.99
N PRO A 11 -10.09 -0.12 -5.80
CA PRO A 11 -8.99 -0.77 -6.51
C PRO A 11 -8.64 -2.10 -5.84
N VAL A 12 -9.65 -2.96 -5.76
CA VAL A 12 -9.60 -4.32 -5.26
C VAL A 12 -9.61 -5.24 -6.47
N PHE A 13 -8.69 -6.20 -6.49
CA PHE A 13 -8.51 -7.16 -7.57
C PHE A 13 -8.73 -8.57 -7.01
N PHE A 14 -9.80 -9.25 -7.46
CA PHE A 14 -10.22 -10.56 -6.92
C PHE A 14 -10.29 -10.60 -5.38
N GLY A 15 -10.89 -9.56 -4.77
CA GLY A 15 -11.02 -9.46 -3.31
C GLY A 15 -9.77 -8.95 -2.58
N HIS A 16 -8.65 -8.70 -3.28
CA HIS A 16 -7.42 -8.24 -2.67
C HIS A 16 -7.13 -6.76 -2.99
N PRO A 17 -6.90 -5.90 -1.97
CA PRO A 17 -6.46 -4.51 -2.16
C PRO A 17 -5.19 -4.41 -3.00
N LEU A 18 -5.25 -3.71 -4.13
CA LEU A 18 -4.09 -3.57 -5.02
C LEU A 18 -2.92 -2.87 -4.34
N HIS A 19 -3.18 -1.89 -3.48
CA HIS A 19 -2.12 -1.22 -2.72
C HIS A 19 -1.38 -2.20 -1.80
N ALA A 20 -2.10 -3.09 -1.09
CA ALA A 20 -1.50 -4.08 -0.21
C ALA A 20 -0.63 -5.09 -0.96
N ILE A 21 -1.06 -5.50 -2.17
CA ILE A 21 -0.25 -6.36 -3.06
C ILE A 21 1.05 -5.65 -3.47
N LEU A 22 0.95 -4.36 -3.81
CA LEU A 22 2.07 -3.62 -4.37
C LEU A 22 3.01 -3.01 -3.33
N SER A 23 2.56 -2.79 -2.09
CA SER A 23 3.30 -2.04 -1.06
C SER A 23 4.58 -2.73 -0.58
N ASP A 24 4.64 -4.05 -0.65
CA ASP A 24 5.81 -4.82 -0.22
C ASP A 24 7.03 -4.55 -1.10
N LEU A 25 6.80 -4.28 -2.40
CA LEU A 25 7.85 -4.05 -3.37
C LEU A 25 8.68 -2.79 -3.04
N PRO A 26 8.12 -1.57 -2.95
CA PRO A 26 8.93 -0.41 -2.55
C PRO A 26 9.47 -0.52 -1.12
N ALA A 27 8.74 -1.18 -0.21
CA ALA A 27 9.21 -1.40 1.16
C ALA A 27 10.53 -2.18 1.20
N ALA A 28 10.72 -3.16 0.32
CA ALA A 28 11.95 -3.92 0.19
C ALA A 28 12.98 -3.26 -0.76
N LEU A 29 12.54 -2.80 -1.93
CA LEU A 29 13.44 -2.35 -3.00
C LEU A 29 14.13 -1.02 -2.68
N ILE A 30 13.49 -0.10 -1.96
CA ILE A 30 14.12 1.18 -1.58
C ILE A 30 15.33 0.95 -0.65
N PRO A 31 15.22 0.18 0.46
CA PRO A 31 16.39 -0.22 1.25
C PRO A 31 17.44 -1.00 0.46
N VAL A 32 17.03 -1.92 -0.43
CA VAL A 32 17.96 -2.68 -1.28
C VAL A 32 18.74 -1.76 -2.23
N ALA A 33 18.09 -0.73 -2.79
CA ALA A 33 18.77 0.27 -3.59
C ALA A 33 19.82 1.03 -2.77
N LEU A 34 19.50 1.41 -1.52
CA LEU A 34 20.44 2.07 -0.60
C LEU A 34 21.67 1.18 -0.31
N VAL A 35 21.44 -0.11 -0.04
CA VAL A 35 22.52 -1.09 0.19
C VAL A 35 23.37 -1.27 -1.07
N SER A 36 22.74 -1.34 -2.24
CA SER A 36 23.43 -1.46 -3.54
C SER A 36 24.29 -0.23 -3.84
N GLU A 37 23.79 0.97 -3.52
CA GLU A 37 24.56 2.21 -3.64
C GLU A 37 25.75 2.25 -2.67
N THR A 38 25.54 1.82 -1.42
CA THR A 38 26.62 1.67 -0.45
C THR A 38 27.70 0.72 -0.95
N ALA A 39 27.31 -0.44 -1.49
CA ALA A 39 28.25 -1.40 -2.08
C ALA A 39 29.02 -0.81 -3.27
N ARG A 40 28.35 -0.01 -4.11
CA ARG A 40 29.00 0.73 -5.21
C ARG A 40 30.05 1.72 -4.72
N MET A 41 29.78 2.44 -3.64
CA MET A 41 30.73 3.38 -3.04
C MET A 41 31.93 2.68 -2.42
N LEU A 42 31.71 1.55 -1.74
CA LEU A 42 32.77 0.79 -1.08
C LEU A 42 33.65 0.00 -2.07
N ARG A 43 33.05 -0.51 -3.15
CA ARG A 43 33.75 -1.30 -4.18
C ARG A 43 33.34 -0.84 -5.59
N PRO A 44 33.90 0.27 -6.09
CA PRO A 44 33.53 0.80 -7.39
C PRO A 44 33.91 -0.18 -8.52
N SER A 45 32.91 -0.62 -9.27
CA SER A 45 33.07 -1.48 -10.45
C SER A 45 31.90 -1.28 -11.41
N SER A 46 32.01 -1.76 -12.64
CA SER A 46 30.88 -1.78 -13.60
C SER A 46 29.69 -2.58 -13.04
N ARG A 47 29.95 -3.70 -12.36
CA ARG A 47 28.92 -4.55 -11.75
C ARG A 47 28.18 -3.87 -10.61
N THR A 48 28.90 -3.25 -9.67
CA THR A 48 28.26 -2.57 -8.53
C THR A 48 27.53 -1.30 -8.96
N ARG A 49 28.00 -0.62 -10.01
CA ARG A 49 27.27 0.49 -10.65
C ARG A 49 25.96 0.01 -11.25
N PHE A 50 25.99 -1.03 -12.08
CA PHE A 50 24.81 -1.62 -12.68
C PHE A 50 23.77 -2.03 -11.63
N LEU A 51 24.19 -2.70 -10.55
CA LEU A 51 23.29 -3.10 -9.46
C LEU A 51 22.63 -1.90 -8.77
N SER A 52 23.40 -0.84 -8.45
CA SER A 52 22.86 0.40 -7.85
C SER A 52 21.86 1.09 -8.78
N ASP A 53 22.17 1.19 -10.09
CA ASP A 53 21.30 1.79 -11.09
C ASP A 53 19.99 0.99 -11.24
N ALA A 54 20.10 -0.32 -11.44
CA ALA A 54 18.96 -1.21 -11.63
C ALA A 54 18.05 -1.25 -10.39
N ALA A 55 18.63 -1.35 -9.19
CA ALA A 55 17.86 -1.35 -7.95
C ALA A 55 17.13 -0.01 -7.74
N SER A 56 17.77 1.12 -8.04
CA SER A 56 17.14 2.44 -7.91
C SER A 56 15.96 2.62 -8.88
N ILE A 57 16.11 2.14 -10.12
CA ILE A 57 15.04 2.19 -11.13
C ILE A 57 13.88 1.26 -10.72
N ALA A 58 14.17 0.02 -10.32
CA ALA A 58 13.17 -0.93 -9.87
C ALA A 58 12.39 -0.41 -8.65
N ALA A 59 13.10 0.17 -7.67
CA ALA A 59 12.49 0.81 -6.50
C ALA A 59 11.55 1.97 -6.89
N LEU A 60 11.96 2.81 -7.85
CA LEU A 60 11.13 3.91 -8.35
C LEU A 60 9.87 3.39 -9.05
N THR A 61 10.00 2.42 -9.94
CA THR A 61 8.87 1.83 -10.67
C THR A 61 7.86 1.18 -9.72
N ALA A 62 8.35 0.39 -8.76
CA ALA A 62 7.51 -0.21 -7.73
C ALA A 62 6.83 0.84 -6.85
N GLY A 63 7.56 1.87 -6.43
CA GLY A 63 7.03 2.96 -5.62
C GLY A 63 5.93 3.75 -6.32
N LEU A 64 6.07 4.05 -7.61
CA LEU A 64 5.04 4.71 -8.41
C LEU A 64 3.77 3.86 -8.50
N ALA A 65 3.90 2.56 -8.75
CA ALA A 65 2.76 1.65 -8.83
C ALA A 65 2.01 1.57 -7.48
N ALA A 66 2.74 1.39 -6.38
CA ALA A 66 2.16 1.33 -5.04
C ALA A 66 1.51 2.65 -4.61
N ALA A 67 2.13 3.79 -4.93
CA ALA A 67 1.58 5.11 -4.63
C ALA A 67 0.29 5.38 -5.41
N ALA A 68 0.24 5.03 -6.69
CA ALA A 68 -0.98 5.16 -7.49
C ALA A 68 -2.14 4.34 -6.89
N ALA A 69 -1.89 3.06 -6.59
CA ALA A 69 -2.89 2.21 -5.96
C ALA A 69 -3.30 2.72 -4.56
N GLY A 70 -2.34 3.21 -3.76
CA GLY A 70 -2.61 3.74 -2.42
C GLY A 70 -3.46 5.01 -2.42
N TRP A 71 -3.23 5.93 -3.37
CA TRP A 71 -4.07 7.12 -3.51
C TRP A 71 -5.48 6.78 -4.03
N LEU A 72 -5.62 5.78 -4.90
CA LEU A 72 -6.93 5.27 -5.28
C LEU A 72 -7.67 4.67 -4.07
N ASP A 73 -6.97 3.90 -3.22
CA ASP A 73 -7.54 3.39 -1.98
C ASP A 73 -8.02 4.51 -1.06
N TRP A 74 -7.20 5.53 -0.87
CA TRP A 74 -7.52 6.69 -0.05
C TRP A 74 -8.73 7.48 -0.58
N LEU A 75 -8.87 7.64 -1.90
CA LEU A 75 -10.01 8.32 -2.52
C LEU A 75 -11.35 7.61 -2.25
N THR A 76 -11.31 6.31 -1.99
CA THR A 76 -12.50 5.51 -1.65
C THR A 76 -12.75 5.40 -0.14
N MET A 77 -11.92 6.05 0.67
CA MET A 77 -12.05 6.01 2.14
C MET A 77 -13.11 7.01 2.62
N PRO A 78 -14.03 6.61 3.51
CA PRO A 78 -14.97 7.54 4.13
C PRO A 78 -14.23 8.64 4.90
N THR A 79 -14.63 9.89 4.71
CA THR A 79 -13.95 11.06 5.28
C THR A 79 -13.94 11.09 6.81
N GLU A 80 -14.96 10.51 7.42
CA GLU A 80 -15.22 10.41 8.84
C GLU A 80 -14.54 9.20 9.50
N HIS A 81 -13.95 8.30 8.70
CA HIS A 81 -13.29 7.12 9.24
C HIS A 81 -12.06 7.53 10.07
N PRO A 82 -11.82 6.95 11.27
CA PRO A 82 -10.68 7.31 12.11
C PRO A 82 -9.32 7.08 11.45
N ALA A 83 -9.25 6.20 10.43
CA ALA A 83 -8.06 5.96 9.63
C ALA A 83 -7.73 7.06 8.60
N GLN A 84 -8.65 7.99 8.31
CA GLN A 84 -8.45 8.98 7.22
C GLN A 84 -7.20 9.83 7.42
N LYS A 85 -7.04 10.41 8.62
CA LYS A 85 -5.89 11.27 8.94
C LYS A 85 -4.56 10.51 8.87
N PRO A 86 -4.38 9.38 9.57
CA PRO A 86 -3.14 8.61 9.47
C PRO A 86 -2.90 8.06 8.06
N ALA A 87 -3.94 7.71 7.29
CA ALA A 87 -3.78 7.26 5.90
C ALA A 87 -3.28 8.39 5.00
N THR A 88 -3.77 9.62 5.21
CA THR A 88 -3.27 10.81 4.51
C THR A 88 -1.79 11.03 4.81
N LEU A 89 -1.41 11.00 6.09
CA LEU A 89 -0.01 11.19 6.51
C LEU A 89 0.89 10.09 5.94
N HIS A 90 0.46 8.84 5.99
CA HIS A 90 1.13 7.69 5.39
C HIS A 90 1.36 7.90 3.88
N GLY A 91 0.30 8.26 3.14
CA GLY A 91 0.36 8.50 1.69
C GLY A 91 1.32 9.64 1.33
N LEU A 92 1.31 10.73 2.09
CA LEU A 92 2.24 11.86 1.89
C LEU A 92 3.70 11.48 2.15
N ILE A 93 3.97 10.77 3.25
CA ILE A 93 5.34 10.33 3.60
C ILE A 93 5.89 9.38 2.53
N ASN A 94 5.09 8.40 2.09
CA ASN A 94 5.51 7.46 1.05
C ASN A 94 5.61 8.13 -0.34
N SER A 95 4.78 9.14 -0.63
CA SER A 95 4.98 9.98 -1.82
C SER A 95 6.33 10.72 -1.75
N GLY A 96 6.73 11.20 -0.56
CA GLY A 96 8.07 11.74 -0.31
C GLY A 96 9.19 10.72 -0.55
N ALA A 97 8.98 9.44 -0.21
CA ALA A 97 9.91 8.37 -0.52
C ALA A 97 10.06 8.16 -2.04
N VAL A 98 8.96 8.17 -2.78
CA VAL A 98 8.95 8.05 -4.26
C VAL A 98 9.69 9.24 -4.90
N LEU A 99 9.40 10.47 -4.47
CA LEU A 99 10.09 11.66 -4.95
C LEU A 99 11.60 11.63 -4.64
N SER A 100 11.97 11.17 -3.46
CA SER A 100 13.38 11.01 -3.08
C SER A 100 14.07 9.94 -3.94
N THR A 101 13.40 8.81 -4.20
CA THR A 101 13.91 7.75 -5.08
C THR A 101 14.04 8.24 -6.53
N PHE A 102 13.11 9.07 -7.00
CA PHE A 102 13.26 9.75 -8.29
C PHE A 102 14.50 10.66 -8.31
N GLY A 103 14.73 11.43 -7.24
CA GLY A 103 15.95 12.21 -7.07
C GLY A 103 17.24 11.36 -7.13
N ALA A 104 17.22 10.17 -6.55
CA ALA A 104 18.33 9.20 -6.59
C ALA A 104 18.65 8.70 -8.01
N VAL A 105 17.62 8.49 -8.83
CA VAL A 105 17.77 8.12 -10.25
C VAL A 105 18.30 9.32 -11.06
N MET A 106 17.72 10.50 -10.87
CA MET A 106 18.04 11.71 -11.66
C MET A 106 19.37 12.38 -11.30
N LYS A 107 19.85 12.21 -10.05
CA LYS A 107 21.09 12.81 -9.56
C LYS A 107 22.01 11.74 -8.93
N PRO A 108 22.69 10.92 -9.75
CA PRO A 108 23.55 9.84 -9.25
C PRO A 108 24.64 10.30 -8.27
N SER A 109 25.13 11.54 -8.39
CA SER A 109 26.13 12.12 -7.48
C SER A 109 25.64 12.30 -6.03
N ARG A 110 24.32 12.37 -5.81
CA ARG A 110 23.69 12.50 -4.49
C ARG A 110 22.84 11.28 -4.12
N ARG A 111 22.98 10.19 -4.86
CA ARG A 111 22.12 9.00 -4.77
C ARG A 111 22.03 8.45 -3.35
N ILE A 112 23.16 8.32 -2.66
CA ILE A 112 23.18 7.81 -1.28
C ILE A 112 22.30 8.62 -0.32
N ALA A 113 22.33 9.95 -0.42
CA ALA A 113 21.52 10.82 0.43
C ALA A 113 20.03 10.70 0.11
N TRP A 114 19.69 10.64 -1.18
CA TRP A 114 18.32 10.48 -1.65
C TRP A 114 17.71 9.12 -1.26
N LEU A 115 18.47 8.04 -1.43
CA LEU A 115 18.02 6.70 -1.03
C LEU A 115 17.96 6.55 0.49
N GLY A 116 18.84 7.24 1.23
CA GLY A 116 18.78 7.31 2.69
C GLY A 116 17.50 7.98 3.16
N LEU A 117 17.14 9.12 2.57
CA LEU A 117 15.88 9.82 2.86
C LEU A 117 14.67 8.95 2.48
N ALA A 118 14.69 8.34 1.29
CA ALA A 118 13.62 7.45 0.84
C ALA A 118 13.42 6.27 1.80
N THR A 119 14.50 5.65 2.26
CA THR A 119 14.47 4.54 3.23
C THR A 119 13.89 4.99 4.56
N ALA A 120 14.26 6.16 5.06
CA ALA A 120 13.69 6.72 6.29
C ALA A 120 12.18 6.99 6.14
N CYS A 121 11.75 7.57 5.02
CA CYS A 121 10.33 7.77 4.73
C CYS A 121 9.57 6.45 4.69
N VAL A 122 10.10 5.41 4.02
CA VAL A 122 9.47 4.07 3.99
C VAL A 122 9.38 3.47 5.38
N ALA A 123 10.41 3.60 6.23
CA ALA A 123 10.37 3.08 7.59
C ALA A 123 9.28 3.74 8.43
N VAL A 124 9.19 5.08 8.39
CA VAL A 124 8.12 5.83 9.08
C VAL A 124 6.75 5.53 8.48
N GLY A 125 6.65 5.46 7.16
CA GLY A 125 5.44 5.08 6.44
C GLY A 125 4.96 3.68 6.83
N GLY A 126 5.87 2.71 6.92
CA GLY A 126 5.59 1.35 7.36
C GLY A 126 5.10 1.28 8.81
N TRP A 127 5.66 2.09 9.71
CA TRP A 127 5.14 2.22 11.08
C TRP A 127 3.68 2.69 11.11
N ILE A 128 3.36 3.75 10.37
CA ILE A 128 1.98 4.25 10.27
C ILE A 128 1.08 3.22 9.55
N GLY A 129 1.62 2.52 8.55
CA GLY A 129 0.93 1.43 7.85
C GLY A 129 0.53 0.30 8.79
N GLY A 130 1.42 -0.11 9.69
CA GLY A 130 1.11 -1.06 10.74
C GLY A 130 -0.02 -0.58 11.65
N ASP A 131 -0.04 0.69 12.00
CA ASP A 131 -1.12 1.29 12.79
C ASP A 131 -2.48 1.29 12.05
N LEU A 132 -2.47 1.59 10.75
CA LEU A 132 -3.66 1.55 9.90
C LEU A 132 -4.28 0.16 9.84
N VAL A 133 -3.44 -0.88 9.72
CA VAL A 133 -3.87 -2.27 9.61
C VAL A 133 -4.25 -2.81 10.98
N PHE A 134 -3.34 -2.79 11.95
CA PHE A 134 -3.49 -3.55 13.20
C PHE A 134 -4.23 -2.80 14.31
N ARG A 135 -4.21 -1.46 14.32
CA ARG A 135 -4.93 -0.68 15.35
C ARG A 135 -6.26 -0.14 14.82
N LEU A 136 -6.24 0.41 13.61
CA LEU A 136 -7.41 1.06 13.01
C LEU A 136 -8.23 0.11 12.14
N GLY A 137 -7.70 -1.08 11.82
CA GLY A 137 -8.44 -2.14 11.16
C GLY A 137 -8.88 -1.80 9.74
N TRP A 138 -8.19 -0.86 9.06
CA TRP A 138 -8.60 -0.45 7.72
C TRP A 138 -8.54 -1.65 6.76
N ARG A 139 -9.69 -2.00 6.17
CA ARG A 139 -9.93 -3.18 5.33
C ARG A 139 -9.69 -4.56 5.97
N VAL A 140 -9.38 -4.62 7.26
CA VAL A 140 -9.18 -5.88 7.98
C VAL A 140 -10.29 -6.13 9.00
N ARG A 141 -10.71 -5.10 9.75
CA ARG A 141 -11.73 -5.24 10.80
C ARG A 141 -13.05 -5.87 10.32
N PRO A 142 -13.63 -5.46 9.17
CA PRO A 142 -14.85 -6.11 8.70
C PRO A 142 -14.70 -7.61 8.45
N ALA A 143 -13.53 -8.06 7.98
CA ALA A 143 -13.25 -9.48 7.76
C ALA A 143 -13.08 -10.23 9.10
N GLU A 144 -12.36 -9.65 10.06
CA GLU A 144 -12.21 -10.22 11.41
C GLU A 144 -13.55 -10.33 12.15
N GLU A 145 -14.37 -9.27 12.10
CA GLU A 145 -15.70 -9.25 12.71
C GLU A 145 -16.62 -10.29 12.06
N ALA A 146 -16.55 -10.46 10.73
CA ALA A 146 -17.31 -11.47 10.00
C ALA A 146 -16.95 -12.90 10.45
N GLU A 147 -15.67 -13.23 10.62
CA GLU A 147 -15.22 -14.55 11.12
C GLU A 147 -15.75 -14.86 12.53
N LEU A 148 -15.73 -13.86 13.42
CA LEU A 148 -16.25 -13.99 14.78
C LEU A 148 -17.77 -14.20 14.80
N VAL A 149 -18.51 -13.47 13.96
CA VAL A 149 -19.95 -13.61 13.82
C VAL A 149 -20.31 -14.96 13.21
N GLU A 150 -19.58 -15.40 12.18
CA GLU A 150 -19.75 -16.72 11.56
C GLU A 150 -19.65 -17.83 12.59
N THR A 151 -18.57 -17.83 13.37
CA THR A 151 -18.29 -18.85 14.39
C THR A 151 -19.46 -18.95 15.39
N LYS A 152 -19.91 -17.81 15.93
CA LYS A 152 -21.03 -17.76 16.89
C LYS A 152 -22.35 -18.24 16.27
N LEU A 153 -22.64 -17.86 15.03
CA LEU A 153 -23.87 -18.28 14.35
C LEU A 153 -23.85 -19.77 14.02
N ARG A 154 -22.70 -20.33 13.62
CA ARG A 154 -22.57 -21.77 13.39
C ARG A 154 -22.73 -22.56 14.69
N GLU A 155 -22.13 -22.12 15.79
CA GLU A 155 -22.33 -22.73 17.12
C GLU A 155 -23.81 -22.69 17.58
N ALA A 156 -24.54 -21.63 17.22
CA ALA A 156 -25.96 -21.49 17.50
C ALA A 156 -26.89 -22.26 16.54
N GLY A 157 -26.35 -22.97 15.53
CA GLY A 157 -27.14 -23.64 14.48
C GLY A 157 -27.80 -22.68 13.48
N LEU A 158 -27.35 -21.44 13.43
CA LEU A 158 -27.87 -20.34 12.60
C LEU A 158 -26.95 -19.99 11.42
N GLY A 159 -26.04 -20.89 11.03
CA GLY A 159 -25.04 -20.63 9.97
C GLY A 159 -25.63 -20.21 8.62
N VAL A 160 -26.84 -20.66 8.28
CA VAL A 160 -27.52 -20.33 7.02
C VAL A 160 -27.77 -18.83 6.83
N TYR A 161 -27.99 -18.09 7.93
CA TYR A 161 -28.19 -16.64 7.87
C TYR A 161 -26.89 -15.92 7.51
N PHE A 162 -25.75 -16.42 8.01
CA PHE A 162 -24.44 -15.89 7.65
C PHE A 162 -24.13 -16.16 6.18
N ASP A 163 -24.36 -17.39 5.71
CA ASP A 163 -24.12 -17.77 4.31
C ASP A 163 -24.97 -16.92 3.35
N THR A 164 -26.21 -16.59 3.73
CA THR A 164 -27.11 -15.72 2.94
C THR A 164 -26.60 -14.28 2.90
N ALA A 165 -26.25 -13.70 4.06
CA ALA A 165 -25.70 -12.34 4.14
C ALA A 165 -24.37 -12.22 3.37
N ARG A 166 -23.51 -13.24 3.44
CA ARG A 166 -22.25 -13.31 2.68
C ARG A 166 -22.51 -13.25 1.18
N ALA A 167 -23.47 -14.02 0.68
CA ALA A 167 -23.79 -14.05 -0.75
C ALA A 167 -24.25 -12.69 -1.28
N GLU A 168 -25.07 -11.96 -0.51
CA GLU A 168 -25.52 -10.60 -0.85
C GLU A 168 -24.35 -9.59 -0.87
N VAL A 169 -23.45 -9.67 0.12
CA VAL A 169 -22.24 -8.83 0.17
C VAL A 169 -21.30 -9.14 -1.01
N ASP A 170 -21.07 -10.42 -1.30
CA ASP A 170 -20.20 -10.85 -2.41
C ASP A 170 -20.76 -10.41 -3.79
N GLU A 171 -22.08 -10.34 -3.96
CA GLU A 171 -22.72 -9.77 -5.14
C GLU A 171 -22.51 -8.25 -5.23
N PHE A 172 -22.68 -7.54 -4.11
CA PHE A 172 -22.44 -6.10 -4.04
C PHE A 172 -20.97 -5.75 -4.31
N GLU A 173 -20.01 -6.43 -3.69
CA GLU A 173 -18.58 -6.18 -3.86
C GLU A 173 -18.11 -6.42 -5.30
N ARG A 174 -18.61 -7.48 -5.95
CA ARG A 174 -18.39 -7.70 -7.38
C ARG A 174 -18.74 -6.43 -8.17
N SER A 175 -19.97 -5.94 -8.03
CA SER A 175 -20.47 -4.77 -8.78
C SER A 175 -19.68 -3.46 -8.57
N ARG A 176 -18.90 -3.34 -7.49
CA ARG A 176 -18.20 -2.10 -7.08
C ARG A 176 -16.67 -2.17 -7.19
N THR A 177 -16.10 -3.31 -7.58
CA THR A 177 -14.65 -3.52 -7.71
C THR A 177 -14.19 -3.51 -9.17
N PHE A 178 -12.88 -3.59 -9.41
CA PHE A 178 -12.33 -3.59 -10.78
C PHE A 178 -12.67 -4.86 -11.58
N THR A 179 -13.09 -5.94 -10.90
CA THR A 179 -13.39 -7.23 -11.54
C THR A 179 -14.86 -7.45 -11.89
N GLY A 180 -15.77 -6.54 -11.45
CA GLY A 180 -17.17 -6.53 -11.86
C GLY A 180 -18.09 -7.40 -11.02
#